data_AF-A0A922G3A1-F1
#
_entry.id   AF-A0A922G3A1-F1
#
_cell.length_a   1.000
_cell.length_b   1.000
_cell.length_c   1.000
_cell.angle_alpha   90.00
_cell.angle_beta   90.00
_cell.angle_gamma   90.00
#
_symmetry.space_group_name_H-M   'P 1'
#
loop_
_entity.id
_entity.type
_entity.pdbx_description
1 polymer ?
#
loop_
_entity_poly.entity_id
_entity_poly.type
_entity_poly.pdbx_seq_one_letter_code
_entity_poly.pdbx_strand_id
1 'polypeptide(L)'
;MTGLDAEVTCAKLAAGLEKSMYDLAVVMIVKGGIGLVNPDQAADLYESMHSYLADAGISGVKVDVIHTLEYVSEDHGGRVQLAKRYYDGLSQSLKKNFGGSGLIASMEHCNDFFFLATKQISIGRVGDYFWFEDPNGDPMGVCWLQGVHMIHCSYNSLWQGQFIQPDWDMFQSDHLCAEFHAGSKAICGGPVYVGDKVRRHNFHLLRKLVLPDGTILKCQHYALPTRDCLFRTRYSMARPC
;
A
#
# COMPACT_ATOMS: atom_id res chain seq x y z
N MET A 1 -28.94 9.70 -7.83
CA MET A 1 -27.81 10.41 -7.19
C MET A 1 -28.11 10.46 -5.72
N THR A 2 -27.44 9.64 -4.92
CA THR A 2 -27.39 9.82 -3.47
C THR A 2 -26.72 11.17 -3.22
N GLY A 3 -27.40 12.08 -2.54
CA GLY A 3 -26.80 13.33 -2.09
C GLY A 3 -25.83 12.99 -0.96
N LEU A 4 -24.56 12.77 -1.28
CA LEU A 4 -23.52 12.62 -0.27
C LEU A 4 -23.23 14.00 0.30
N ASP A 5 -23.44 14.14 1.60
CA ASP A 5 -23.02 15.31 2.36
C ASP A 5 -21.51 15.23 2.56
N ALA A 6 -20.77 16.19 2.00
CA ALA A 6 -19.32 16.14 1.97
C ALA A 6 -18.71 17.52 2.20
N GLU A 7 -17.65 17.56 2.99
CA GLU A 7 -16.86 18.76 3.28
C GLU A 7 -15.41 18.55 2.86
N VAL A 8 -14.74 19.61 2.41
CA VAL A 8 -13.30 19.60 2.15
C VAL A 8 -12.60 20.39 3.24
N THR A 9 -11.73 19.72 3.99
CA THR A 9 -10.98 20.31 5.11
C THR A 9 -9.51 20.50 4.73
N CYS A 10 -8.93 21.65 5.07
CA CYS A 10 -7.50 21.87 4.89
C CYS A 10 -6.68 20.95 5.80
N ALA A 11 -5.74 20.19 5.23
CA ALA A 11 -4.83 19.37 6.02
C ALA A 11 -3.79 20.25 6.74
N LYS A 12 -3.63 20.03 8.04
CA LYS A 12 -2.62 20.70 8.87
C LYS A 12 -1.50 19.72 9.18
N LEU A 13 -0.27 20.07 8.84
CA LEU A 13 0.90 19.26 9.18
C LEU A 13 1.26 19.45 10.67
N ALA A 14 1.61 18.35 11.33
CA ALA A 14 2.26 18.43 12.62
C ALA A 14 3.70 18.96 12.45
N ALA A 15 4.19 19.74 13.42
CA ALA A 15 5.52 20.34 13.37
C ALA A 15 6.68 19.32 13.19
N GLY A 16 6.47 18.06 13.59
CA GLY A 16 7.43 16.98 13.35
C GLY A 16 7.49 16.53 11.89
N LEU A 17 6.35 16.55 11.19
CA LEU A 17 6.23 16.11 9.80
C LEU A 17 6.83 17.14 8.83
N GLU A 18 6.82 18.43 9.18
CA GLU A 18 7.50 19.49 8.41
C GLU A 18 9.01 19.28 8.28
N LYS A 19 9.61 18.52 9.21
CA LYS A 19 11.05 18.20 9.21
C LYS A 19 11.37 16.86 8.54
N SER A 20 10.36 16.17 8.04
CA SER A 20 10.54 14.89 7.34
C SER A 20 10.97 15.10 5.89
N MET A 21 11.30 13.99 5.22
CA MET A 21 11.63 14.00 3.79
C MET A 21 10.44 14.53 2.98
N TYR A 22 10.73 15.17 1.85
CA TYR A 22 9.71 15.54 0.87
C TYR A 22 8.89 14.30 0.45
N ASP A 23 7.58 14.38 0.62
CA ASP A 23 6.63 13.36 0.18
C ASP A 23 5.55 14.02 -0.69
N LEU A 24 5.44 13.57 -1.94
CA LEU A 24 4.52 14.15 -2.91
C LEU A 24 3.05 13.97 -2.48
N ALA A 25 2.69 12.85 -1.85
CA ALA A 25 1.32 12.61 -1.40
C ALA A 25 0.95 13.61 -0.30
N VAL A 26 1.84 13.83 0.67
CA VAL A 26 1.64 14.84 1.73
C VAL A 26 1.49 16.24 1.13
N VAL A 27 2.35 16.61 0.17
CA VAL A 27 2.28 17.92 -0.50
C VAL A 27 0.95 18.13 -1.21
N MET A 28 0.46 17.09 -1.90
CA MET A 28 -0.83 17.17 -2.60
C MET A 28 -2.02 17.23 -1.64
N ILE A 29 -1.96 16.53 -0.51
CA ILE A 29 -2.98 16.59 0.55
C ILE A 29 -3.06 18.00 1.15
N VAL A 30 -1.92 18.62 1.46
CA VAL A 30 -1.88 20.00 1.98
C VAL A 30 -2.41 21.00 0.95
N LYS A 31 -2.06 20.82 -0.33
CA LYS A 31 -2.50 21.73 -1.40
C LYS A 31 -3.98 21.58 -1.74
N GLY A 32 -4.51 20.35 -1.74
CA GLY A 32 -5.86 20.04 -2.20
C GLY A 32 -6.92 19.98 -1.10
N GLY A 33 -6.52 19.78 0.15
CA GLY A 33 -7.43 19.44 1.23
C GLY A 33 -7.91 17.99 1.18
N ILE A 34 -8.69 17.59 2.17
CA ILE A 34 -9.23 16.24 2.33
C ILE A 34 -10.75 16.33 2.28
N GLY A 35 -11.34 15.68 1.29
CA GLY A 35 -12.79 15.50 1.21
C GLY A 35 -13.26 14.41 2.16
N LEU A 36 -14.19 14.71 3.05
CA LEU A 36 -14.81 13.76 3.95
C LEU A 36 -16.32 13.75 3.71
N VAL A 37 -16.86 12.59 3.36
CA VAL A 37 -18.31 12.35 3.37
C VAL A 37 -18.77 12.15 4.81
N ASN A 38 -19.95 12.62 5.15
CA ASN A 38 -20.57 12.41 6.45
C ASN A 38 -20.41 10.92 6.86
N PRO A 39 -19.84 10.61 8.05
CA PRO A 39 -19.52 9.23 8.42
C PRO A 39 -20.71 8.26 8.39
N ASP A 40 -21.94 8.75 8.57
CA ASP A 40 -23.15 7.92 8.45
C ASP A 40 -23.47 7.52 7.01
N GLN A 41 -22.88 8.19 6.01
CA GLN A 41 -22.99 7.89 4.58
C GLN A 41 -21.75 7.19 4.00
N ALA A 42 -20.79 6.78 4.83
CA ALA A 42 -19.56 6.13 4.35
C ALA A 42 -19.84 4.84 3.55
N ALA A 43 -20.86 4.07 3.94
CA ALA A 43 -21.28 2.88 3.19
C ALA A 43 -21.82 3.25 1.79
N ASP A 44 -22.63 4.31 1.69
CA ASP A 44 -23.19 4.79 0.42
C ASP A 44 -22.09 5.30 -0.52
N LEU A 45 -21.08 5.98 0.02
CA LEU A 45 -19.90 6.42 -0.73
C LEU A 45 -19.19 5.23 -1.39
N TYR A 46 -18.78 4.23 -0.59
CA TYR A 46 -18.05 3.07 -1.12
C TYR A 46 -18.93 2.21 -2.02
N GLU A 47 -20.22 2.08 -1.72
CA GLU A 47 -21.15 1.34 -2.56
C GLU A 47 -21.32 2.01 -3.93
N SER A 48 -21.51 3.33 -3.96
CA SER A 48 -21.66 4.08 -5.22
C SER A 48 -20.42 3.96 -6.10
N MET A 49 -19.22 3.95 -5.52
CA MET A 49 -17.98 3.78 -6.28
C MET A 49 -17.78 2.33 -6.73
N HIS A 50 -17.87 1.37 -5.81
CA HIS A 50 -17.51 -0.01 -6.10
C HIS A 50 -18.54 -0.75 -6.95
N SER A 51 -19.84 -0.45 -6.82
CA SER A 51 -20.85 -1.03 -7.71
C SER A 51 -20.60 -0.63 -9.17
N TYR A 52 -20.29 0.65 -9.42
CA TYR A 52 -19.90 1.12 -10.75
C TYR A 52 -18.65 0.40 -11.28
N LEU A 53 -17.62 0.23 -10.44
CA LEU A 53 -16.40 -0.49 -10.84
C LEU A 53 -16.71 -1.97 -11.14
N ALA A 54 -17.51 -2.63 -10.31
CA ALA A 54 -17.92 -4.02 -10.52
C ALA A 54 -18.75 -4.21 -11.80
N ASP A 55 -19.69 -3.30 -12.07
CA ASP A 55 -20.48 -3.27 -13.31
C ASP A 55 -19.59 -3.09 -14.56
N ALA A 56 -18.46 -2.38 -14.41
CA ALA A 56 -17.44 -2.24 -15.44
C ALA A 56 -16.49 -3.46 -15.57
N GLY A 57 -16.70 -4.51 -14.77
CA GLY A 57 -15.92 -5.76 -14.80
C GLY A 57 -14.64 -5.73 -13.95
N ILE A 58 -14.46 -4.74 -13.09
CA ILE A 58 -13.33 -4.66 -12.17
C ILE A 58 -13.56 -5.61 -10.99
N SER A 59 -12.53 -6.38 -10.62
CA SER A 59 -12.63 -7.45 -9.60
C SER A 59 -12.15 -7.04 -8.21
N GLY A 60 -11.70 -5.80 -8.03
CA GLY A 60 -11.19 -5.31 -6.76
C GLY A 60 -10.59 -3.91 -6.86
N VAL A 61 -10.13 -3.40 -5.73
CA VAL A 61 -9.62 -2.03 -5.59
C VAL A 61 -8.32 -1.99 -4.79
N LYS A 62 -7.53 -0.95 -5.02
CA LYS A 62 -6.46 -0.56 -4.11
C LYS A 62 -6.89 0.74 -3.45
N VAL A 63 -6.97 0.76 -2.12
CA VAL A 63 -7.28 1.98 -1.35
C VAL A 63 -5.97 2.52 -0.79
N ASP A 64 -5.45 3.55 -1.45
CA ASP A 64 -4.24 4.23 -1.03
C ASP A 64 -4.55 5.36 -0.05
N VAL A 65 -3.54 5.74 0.73
CA VAL A 65 -3.64 6.78 1.76
C VAL A 65 -4.81 6.52 2.74
N ILE A 66 -5.07 5.25 3.06
CA ILE A 66 -6.28 4.85 3.80
C ILE A 66 -6.34 5.48 5.21
N HIS A 67 -5.19 5.83 5.77
CA HIS A 67 -5.10 6.47 7.07
C HIS A 67 -5.30 8.01 7.06
N THR A 68 -5.60 8.61 5.90
CA THR A 68 -5.87 10.07 5.80
C THR A 68 -6.99 10.52 6.74
N LEU A 69 -7.89 9.61 7.13
CA LEU A 69 -8.95 9.86 8.11
C LEU A 69 -8.43 10.51 9.41
N GLU A 70 -7.19 10.24 9.82
CA GLU A 70 -6.60 10.86 11.01
C GLU A 70 -6.65 12.40 10.97
N TYR A 71 -6.34 13.01 9.81
CA TYR A 71 -6.32 14.47 9.63
C TYR A 71 -7.66 15.16 9.82
N VAL A 72 -8.75 14.42 9.67
CA VAL A 72 -10.12 14.96 9.65
C VAL A 72 -10.99 14.29 10.71
N SER A 73 -10.38 13.76 11.78
CA SER A 73 -11.10 12.95 12.77
C SER A 73 -11.58 13.71 14.01
N GLU A 74 -11.07 14.93 14.24
CA GLU A 74 -11.30 15.71 15.47
C GLU A 74 -12.80 15.93 15.74
N ASP A 75 -13.54 16.36 14.73
CA ASP A 75 -14.98 16.67 14.84
C ASP A 75 -15.89 15.43 14.71
N HIS A 76 -15.31 14.23 14.57
CA HIS A 76 -16.04 12.98 14.32
C HIS A 76 -15.79 11.91 15.39
N GLY A 77 -15.54 12.34 16.63
CA GLY A 77 -15.31 11.44 17.76
C GLY A 77 -13.89 10.85 17.79
N GLY A 78 -12.96 11.47 17.07
CA GLY A 78 -11.56 11.07 16.97
C GLY A 78 -11.31 9.90 16.01
N ARG A 79 -10.02 9.63 15.81
CA ARG A 79 -9.48 8.66 14.83
C ARG A 79 -10.21 7.32 14.83
N VAL A 80 -10.46 6.76 16.01
CA VAL A 80 -11.09 5.45 16.19
C VAL A 80 -12.55 5.42 15.72
N GLN A 81 -13.36 6.43 16.09
CA GLN A 81 -14.79 6.43 15.74
C GLN A 81 -14.99 6.69 14.25
N LEU A 82 -14.22 7.62 13.67
CA LEU A 82 -14.26 7.88 12.24
C LEU A 82 -13.79 6.66 11.43
N ALA A 83 -12.66 6.06 11.81
CA ALA A 83 -12.11 4.87 11.15
C ALA A 83 -13.11 3.71 11.18
N LYS A 84 -13.78 3.48 12.32
CA LYS A 84 -14.80 2.42 12.43
C LYS A 84 -15.91 2.58 11.38
N ARG A 85 -16.48 3.78 11.24
CA ARG A 85 -17.55 4.06 10.27
C ARG A 85 -17.09 3.83 8.83
N TYR A 86 -15.92 4.33 8.49
CA TYR A 86 -15.36 4.20 7.14
C TYR A 86 -14.95 2.76 6.81
N TYR A 87 -14.32 2.03 7.74
CA TYR A 87 -13.94 0.64 7.53
C TYR A 87 -15.15 -0.30 7.48
N ASP A 88 -16.22 -0.02 8.26
CA ASP A 88 -17.47 -0.76 8.18
C ASP A 88 -18.14 -0.56 6.80
N GLY A 89 -18.22 0.67 6.31
CA GLY A 89 -18.74 0.98 4.97
C GLY A 89 -17.92 0.34 3.86
N LEU A 90 -16.59 0.44 3.94
CA LEU A 90 -15.66 -0.20 3.01
C LEU A 90 -15.86 -1.72 2.99
N SER A 91 -15.89 -2.35 4.16
CA SER A 91 -16.08 -3.79 4.31
C SER A 91 -17.42 -4.28 3.73
N GLN A 92 -18.50 -3.53 3.92
CA GLN A 92 -19.81 -3.86 3.34
C GLN A 92 -19.76 -3.83 1.81
N SER A 93 -19.19 -2.77 1.25
CA SER A 93 -19.06 -2.61 -0.19
C SER A 93 -18.16 -3.69 -0.83
N LEU A 94 -17.04 -4.05 -0.19
CA LEU A 94 -16.16 -5.13 -0.66
C LEU A 94 -16.87 -6.48 -0.72
N LYS A 95 -17.63 -6.83 0.32
CA LYS A 95 -18.40 -8.09 0.36
C LYS A 95 -19.42 -8.16 -0.76
N LYS A 96 -20.11 -7.05 -1.03
CA LYS A 96 -21.15 -6.98 -2.04
C LYS A 96 -20.59 -7.04 -3.46
N ASN A 97 -19.52 -6.30 -3.74
CA ASN A 97 -19.08 -6.03 -5.11
C ASN A 97 -17.87 -6.86 -5.55
N PHE A 98 -17.01 -7.31 -4.63
CA PHE A 98 -15.71 -7.95 -4.95
C PHE A 98 -15.47 -9.28 -4.21
N GLY A 99 -16.52 -9.97 -3.79
CA GLY A 99 -16.42 -11.24 -3.06
C GLY A 99 -15.73 -11.13 -1.69
N GLY A 100 -15.52 -9.91 -1.19
CA GLY A 100 -14.89 -9.59 0.08
C GLY A 100 -13.37 -9.44 0.04
N SER A 101 -12.63 -10.18 -0.79
CA SER A 101 -11.16 -10.20 -0.74
C SER A 101 -10.47 -9.29 -1.78
N GLY A 102 -11.24 -8.61 -2.63
CA GLY A 102 -10.71 -7.74 -3.67
C GLY A 102 -10.20 -6.38 -3.18
N LEU A 103 -9.41 -6.32 -2.11
CA LEU A 103 -8.78 -5.06 -1.67
C LEU A 103 -7.30 -5.22 -1.30
N ILE A 104 -6.49 -4.26 -1.77
CA ILE A 104 -5.13 -3.99 -1.27
C ILE A 104 -5.15 -2.63 -0.54
N ALA A 105 -4.78 -2.61 0.74
CA ALA A 105 -4.60 -1.38 1.49
C ALA A 105 -3.20 -0.81 1.28
N SER A 106 -3.08 0.50 1.32
CA SER A 106 -1.78 1.17 1.31
C SER A 106 -1.79 2.38 2.26
N MET A 107 -0.65 2.62 2.90
CA MET A 107 -0.46 3.61 3.97
C MET A 107 -1.35 3.37 5.20
N GLU A 108 -1.54 2.10 5.54
CA GLU A 108 -2.42 1.60 6.57
C GLU A 108 -1.76 1.42 7.95
N HIS A 109 -0.56 1.97 8.15
CA HIS A 109 0.37 1.67 9.25
C HIS A 109 -0.06 2.30 10.59
N CYS A 110 -1.26 1.99 11.05
CA CYS A 110 -1.83 2.50 12.29
C CYS A 110 -2.58 1.41 13.05
N ASN A 111 -2.67 1.55 14.37
CA ASN A 111 -3.35 0.55 15.22
C ASN A 111 -4.81 0.35 14.81
N ASP A 112 -5.51 1.44 14.49
CA ASP A 112 -6.94 1.41 14.15
C ASP A 112 -7.21 0.54 12.93
N PHE A 113 -6.33 0.56 11.93
CA PHE A 113 -6.43 -0.33 10.79
C PHE A 113 -6.30 -1.80 11.22
N PHE A 114 -5.25 -2.15 11.96
CA PHE A 114 -4.99 -3.53 12.37
C PHE A 114 -6.09 -4.12 13.25
N PHE A 115 -6.76 -3.30 14.06
CA PHE A 115 -7.83 -3.74 14.95
C PHE A 115 -9.24 -3.63 14.36
N LEU A 116 -9.50 -2.72 13.41
CA LEU A 116 -10.86 -2.44 12.92
C LEU A 116 -11.07 -2.85 11.46
N ALA A 117 -10.06 -2.72 10.59
CA ALA A 117 -10.20 -2.90 9.15
C ALA A 117 -9.96 -4.35 8.69
N THR A 118 -9.15 -5.09 9.44
CA THR A 118 -8.64 -6.43 9.07
C THR A 118 -9.70 -7.53 9.07
N LYS A 119 -10.93 -7.20 9.49
CA LYS A 119 -12.10 -8.09 9.36
C LYS A 119 -12.38 -8.47 7.90
N GLN A 120 -12.21 -7.54 6.97
CA GLN A 120 -12.42 -7.77 5.53
C GLN A 120 -11.18 -7.51 4.70
N ILE A 121 -10.29 -6.62 5.18
CA ILE A 121 -9.10 -6.21 4.45
C ILE A 121 -7.92 -7.08 4.89
N SER A 122 -7.49 -8.00 4.02
CA SER A 122 -6.47 -8.98 4.35
C SER A 122 -5.14 -8.78 3.63
N ILE A 123 -5.00 -7.78 2.76
CA ILE A 123 -3.75 -7.47 2.05
C ILE A 123 -3.43 -6.00 2.27
N GLY A 124 -2.18 -5.71 2.65
CA GLY A 124 -1.73 -4.34 2.89
C GLY A 124 -0.24 -4.16 2.60
N ARG A 125 0.12 -2.98 2.10
CA ARG A 125 1.49 -2.64 1.74
C ARG A 125 2.34 -2.46 3.00
N VAL A 126 3.37 -3.27 3.13
CA VAL A 126 4.30 -3.24 4.27
C VAL A 126 5.58 -2.45 4.01
N GLY A 127 5.76 -1.88 2.82
CA GLY A 127 6.93 -1.09 2.45
C GLY A 127 6.63 0.38 2.18
N ASP A 128 7.69 1.16 2.08
CA ASP A 128 7.71 2.42 1.34
C ASP A 128 7.47 2.20 -0.16
N TYR A 129 7.37 3.27 -0.94
CA TYR A 129 7.18 3.18 -2.38
C TYR A 129 8.40 2.57 -3.10
N PHE A 130 8.14 1.88 -4.21
CA PHE A 130 9.16 1.64 -5.23
C PHE A 130 9.61 2.97 -5.86
N TRP A 131 10.88 3.32 -5.70
CA TRP A 131 11.50 4.51 -6.30
C TRP A 131 12.19 4.13 -7.61
N PHE A 132 11.74 4.69 -8.73
CA PHE A 132 12.33 4.42 -10.05
C PHE A 132 13.63 5.20 -10.31
N GLU A 133 13.82 6.31 -9.60
CA GLU A 133 15.00 7.18 -9.65
C GLU A 133 15.30 7.67 -8.22
N ASP A 134 16.57 7.98 -7.95
CA ASP A 134 16.93 8.64 -6.69
C ASP A 134 16.44 10.10 -6.70
N PRO A 135 15.69 10.55 -5.69
CA PRO A 135 15.12 11.90 -5.68
C PRO A 135 16.19 13.01 -5.56
N ASN A 136 17.42 12.66 -5.16
CA ASN A 136 18.55 13.58 -5.08
C ASN A 136 19.51 13.46 -6.29
N GLY A 137 19.19 12.61 -7.26
CA GLY A 137 19.97 12.39 -8.48
C GLY A 137 21.25 11.58 -8.29
N ASP A 138 21.40 10.83 -7.19
CA ASP A 138 22.54 9.92 -7.00
C ASP A 138 22.40 8.69 -7.92
N PRO A 139 23.35 8.46 -8.86
CA PRO A 139 23.31 7.30 -9.75
C PRO A 139 23.34 5.95 -9.02
N MET A 140 23.94 5.87 -7.82
CA MET A 140 23.95 4.68 -6.97
C MET A 140 22.80 4.67 -5.96
N GLY A 141 22.18 5.83 -5.70
CA GLY A 141 21.03 5.98 -4.81
C GLY A 141 19.86 5.10 -5.25
N VAL A 142 19.66 4.92 -6.56
CA VAL A 142 18.58 4.08 -7.09
C VAL A 142 18.69 2.62 -6.63
N CYS A 143 19.90 2.04 -6.61
CA CYS A 143 20.14 0.67 -6.15
C CYS A 143 20.03 0.57 -4.62
N TRP A 144 20.49 1.61 -3.93
CA TRP A 144 20.43 1.70 -2.48
C TRP A 144 18.99 1.72 -1.97
N LEU A 145 18.14 2.57 -2.56
CA LEU A 145 16.72 2.69 -2.23
C LEU A 145 15.98 1.36 -2.39
N GLN A 146 16.32 0.58 -3.43
CA GLN A 146 15.74 -0.74 -3.64
C GLN A 146 16.12 -1.72 -2.52
N GLY A 147 17.38 -1.70 -2.07
CA GLY A 147 17.84 -2.52 -0.95
C GLY A 147 17.13 -2.16 0.36
N VAL A 148 17.01 -0.86 0.64
CA VAL A 148 16.31 -0.33 1.83
C VAL A 148 14.82 -0.71 1.80
N HIS A 149 14.17 -0.59 0.65
CA HIS A 149 12.78 -0.99 0.47
C HIS A 149 12.55 -2.48 0.81
N MET A 150 13.46 -3.38 0.42
CA MET A 150 13.38 -4.79 0.81
C MET A 150 13.60 -5.02 2.30
N ILE A 151 14.49 -4.26 2.94
CA ILE A 151 14.67 -4.30 4.39
C ILE A 151 13.38 -3.85 5.08
N HIS A 152 12.79 -2.72 4.68
CA HIS A 152 11.52 -2.23 5.22
C HIS A 152 10.40 -3.26 5.07
N CYS A 153 10.20 -3.79 3.85
CA CYS A 153 9.18 -4.80 3.60
C CYS A 153 9.35 -6.03 4.49
N SER A 154 10.56 -6.59 4.58
CA SER A 154 10.82 -7.80 5.37
C SER A 154 10.63 -7.57 6.88
N TYR A 155 11.13 -6.47 7.42
CA TYR A 155 10.98 -6.14 8.84
C TYR A 155 9.54 -5.81 9.20
N ASN A 156 8.83 -5.02 8.38
CA ASN A 156 7.43 -4.71 8.61
C ASN A 156 6.55 -5.95 8.47
N SER A 157 6.90 -6.89 7.59
CA SER A 157 6.22 -8.20 7.48
C SER A 157 6.29 -9.00 8.78
N LEU A 158 7.34 -8.85 9.59
CA LEU A 158 7.45 -9.53 10.88
C LEU A 158 6.30 -9.17 11.82
N TRP A 159 5.96 -7.88 11.87
CA TRP A 159 4.89 -7.34 12.71
C TRP A 159 3.53 -7.38 12.03
N GLN A 160 3.40 -6.78 10.85
CA GLN A 160 2.12 -6.59 10.16
C GLN A 160 1.58 -7.90 9.58
N GLY A 161 2.47 -8.84 9.25
CA GLY A 161 2.12 -10.18 8.79
C GLY A 161 1.24 -10.95 9.76
N GLN A 162 1.24 -10.60 11.05
CA GLN A 162 0.38 -11.21 12.07
C GLN A 162 -1.10 -10.84 11.90
N PHE A 163 -1.40 -9.81 11.11
CA PHE A 163 -2.75 -9.28 10.91
C PHE A 163 -3.20 -9.38 9.44
N ILE A 164 -2.29 -9.18 8.50
CA ILE A 164 -2.55 -9.07 7.07
C ILE A 164 -1.51 -9.82 6.25
N GLN A 165 -1.84 -10.19 5.02
CA GLN A 165 -0.89 -10.64 4.02
C GLN A 165 -0.04 -9.45 3.55
N PRO A 166 1.30 -9.51 3.72
CA PRO A 166 2.16 -8.42 3.28
C PRO A 166 2.18 -8.26 1.76
N ASP A 167 1.97 -7.04 1.31
CA ASP A 167 2.23 -6.58 -0.04
C ASP A 167 3.56 -5.79 -0.06
N TRP A 168 4.51 -6.26 -0.86
CA TRP A 168 5.84 -5.66 -0.97
C TRP A 168 5.91 -4.59 -2.07
N ASP A 169 4.77 -4.15 -2.59
CA ASP A 169 4.61 -3.20 -3.69
C ASP A 169 4.88 -3.77 -5.10
N MET A 170 4.65 -2.97 -6.14
CA MET A 170 5.03 -3.28 -7.51
C MET A 170 6.54 -3.28 -7.73
N PHE A 171 6.96 -3.67 -8.93
CA PHE A 171 8.28 -3.34 -9.45
C PHE A 171 8.20 -3.01 -10.94
N GLN A 172 9.26 -2.43 -11.49
CA GLN A 172 9.43 -2.23 -12.93
C GLN A 172 10.41 -3.25 -13.50
N SER A 173 9.99 -3.97 -14.54
CA SER A 173 10.74 -5.08 -15.15
C SER A 173 11.86 -4.62 -16.08
N ASP A 174 11.86 -3.36 -16.50
CA ASP A 174 12.95 -2.71 -17.26
C ASP A 174 13.85 -1.82 -16.40
N HIS A 175 13.66 -1.83 -15.08
CA HIS A 175 14.49 -1.11 -14.14
C HIS A 175 15.87 -1.77 -13.95
N LEU A 176 16.88 -0.97 -13.58
CA LEU A 176 18.24 -1.47 -13.34
C LEU A 176 18.30 -2.61 -12.30
N CYS A 177 17.45 -2.53 -11.28
CA CYS A 177 17.33 -3.54 -10.21
C CYS A 177 16.20 -4.55 -10.46
N ALA A 178 15.68 -4.68 -11.68
CA ALA A 178 14.48 -5.49 -11.95
C ALA A 178 14.63 -6.96 -11.53
N GLU A 179 15.79 -7.59 -11.77
CA GLU A 179 16.01 -8.99 -11.38
C GLU A 179 16.00 -9.19 -9.86
N PHE A 180 16.53 -8.22 -9.10
CA PHE A 180 16.50 -8.22 -7.64
C PHE A 180 15.06 -8.16 -7.12
N HIS A 181 14.22 -7.27 -7.68
CA HIS A 181 12.80 -7.21 -7.30
C HIS A 181 12.01 -8.42 -7.77
N ALA A 182 12.25 -8.94 -8.97
CA ALA A 182 11.58 -10.15 -9.44
C ALA A 182 11.87 -11.33 -8.49
N GLY A 183 13.14 -11.49 -8.07
CA GLY A 183 13.52 -12.47 -7.06
C GLY A 183 12.82 -12.27 -5.73
N SER A 184 12.67 -11.02 -5.27
CA SER A 184 11.96 -10.74 -4.03
C SER A 184 10.45 -11.02 -4.12
N LYS A 185 9.81 -10.71 -5.25
CA LYS A 185 8.39 -11.05 -5.49
C LYS A 185 8.15 -12.56 -5.57
N ALA A 186 9.13 -13.32 -6.06
CA ALA A 186 9.04 -14.78 -6.08
C ALA A 186 8.99 -15.39 -4.66
N ILE A 187 9.52 -14.70 -3.65
CA ILE A 187 9.62 -15.21 -2.27
C ILE A 187 8.78 -14.46 -1.24
N CYS A 188 8.21 -13.30 -1.58
CA CYS A 188 7.55 -12.44 -0.59
C CYS A 188 6.23 -13.01 -0.05
N GLY A 189 5.65 -14.02 -0.70
CA GLY A 189 4.33 -14.59 -0.36
C GLY A 189 3.14 -13.68 -0.68
N GLY A 190 3.40 -12.44 -1.08
CA GLY A 190 2.41 -11.43 -1.44
C GLY A 190 1.96 -11.49 -2.90
N PRO A 191 1.21 -10.48 -3.35
CA PRO A 191 0.87 -10.29 -4.76
C PRO A 191 2.11 -9.93 -5.61
N VAL A 192 2.04 -10.25 -6.91
CA VAL A 192 3.06 -9.90 -7.91
C VAL A 192 2.40 -9.06 -8.99
N TYR A 193 2.79 -7.79 -9.10
CA TYR A 193 2.29 -6.88 -10.12
C TYR A 193 3.37 -5.90 -10.55
N VAL A 194 3.26 -5.42 -11.79
CA VAL A 194 4.29 -4.61 -12.46
C VAL A 194 3.78 -3.21 -12.78
N GLY A 195 4.64 -2.22 -12.59
CA GLY A 195 4.37 -0.80 -12.83
C GLY A 195 5.05 -0.26 -14.10
N ASP A 196 5.29 -1.12 -15.08
CA ASP A 196 6.00 -0.75 -16.31
C ASP A 196 5.19 0.24 -17.13
N LYS A 197 5.91 1.11 -17.86
CA LYS A 197 5.30 1.88 -18.94
C LYS A 197 4.84 0.93 -20.05
N VAL A 198 3.76 1.31 -20.74
CA VAL A 198 3.24 0.57 -21.90
C VAL A 198 4.39 0.34 -22.91
N ARG A 199 4.53 -0.91 -23.39
CA ARG A 199 5.60 -1.38 -24.31
C ARG A 199 7.02 -1.44 -23.73
N ARG A 200 7.20 -1.29 -22.42
CA ARG A 200 8.51 -1.40 -21.77
C ARG A 200 8.75 -2.70 -21.01
N HIS A 201 7.76 -3.61 -21.00
CA HIS A 201 7.87 -4.89 -20.30
C HIS A 201 9.05 -5.74 -20.75
N ASN A 202 9.87 -6.17 -19.80
CA ASN A 202 10.88 -7.20 -19.99
C ASN A 202 10.25 -8.60 -19.86
N PHE A 203 9.64 -9.07 -20.94
CA PHE A 203 8.98 -10.38 -20.94
C PHE A 203 9.94 -11.56 -20.66
N HIS A 204 11.24 -11.41 -20.90
CA HIS A 204 12.22 -12.45 -20.55
C HIS A 204 12.29 -12.64 -19.03
N LEU A 205 12.35 -11.55 -18.27
CA LEU A 205 12.34 -11.58 -16.81
C LEU A 205 10.97 -12.03 -16.27
N LEU A 206 9.87 -11.48 -16.78
CA LEU A 206 8.52 -11.81 -16.29
C LEU A 206 8.17 -13.29 -16.45
N ARG A 207 8.61 -13.93 -17.54
CA ARG A 207 8.45 -15.38 -17.73
C ARG A 207 9.16 -16.22 -16.67
N LYS A 208 10.15 -15.68 -15.95
CA LYS A 208 10.78 -16.40 -14.82
C LYS A 208 9.87 -16.49 -13.58
N LEU A 209 8.81 -15.68 -13.51
CA LEU A 209 7.87 -15.62 -12.37
C LEU A 209 6.58 -16.40 -12.60
N VAL A 210 6.33 -16.86 -13.83
CA VAL A 210 5.06 -17.43 -14.27
C VAL A 210 5.29 -18.83 -14.82
N LEU A 211 4.43 -19.77 -14.45
CA LEU A 211 4.43 -21.13 -14.99
C LEU A 211 3.90 -21.15 -16.43
N PRO A 212 4.16 -22.23 -17.21
CA PRO A 212 3.70 -22.32 -18.60
C PRO A 212 2.18 -22.16 -18.80
N ASP A 213 1.38 -22.44 -17.77
CA ASP A 213 -0.08 -22.30 -17.77
C ASP A 213 -0.58 -20.89 -17.38
N GLY A 214 0.35 -19.96 -17.13
CA GLY A 214 0.03 -18.59 -16.73
C GLY A 214 -0.17 -18.39 -15.22
N THR A 215 -0.09 -19.46 -14.42
CA THR A 215 -0.20 -19.35 -12.96
C THR A 215 1.13 -18.90 -12.33
N ILE A 216 1.07 -18.37 -11.11
CA ILE A 216 2.26 -17.96 -10.34
C ILE A 216 2.40 -18.86 -9.11
N LEU A 217 3.64 -19.24 -8.81
CA LEU A 217 3.94 -19.88 -7.54
C LEU A 217 3.91 -18.83 -6.42
N LYS A 218 3.28 -19.18 -5.30
CA LYS A 218 3.21 -18.32 -4.12
C LYS A 218 3.69 -19.11 -2.91
N CYS A 219 4.60 -18.51 -2.14
CA CYS A 219 5.01 -19.07 -0.86
C CYS A 219 3.81 -19.14 0.09
N GLN A 220 3.74 -20.21 0.89
CA GLN A 220 2.69 -20.36 1.91
C GLN A 220 2.77 -19.29 2.99
N HIS A 221 3.98 -18.77 3.25
CA HIS A 221 4.27 -17.71 4.19
C HIS A 221 5.02 -16.58 3.50
N TYR A 222 4.96 -15.39 4.09
CA TYR A 222 5.72 -14.24 3.65
C TYR A 222 7.17 -14.31 4.13
N ALA A 223 8.09 -13.72 3.35
CA ALA A 223 9.50 -13.70 3.70
C ALA A 223 9.75 -12.82 4.93
N LEU A 224 10.62 -13.31 5.82
CA LEU A 224 10.99 -12.65 7.07
C LEU A 224 12.50 -12.58 7.23
N PRO A 225 13.03 -11.58 7.96
CA PRO A 225 14.42 -11.59 8.39
C PRO A 225 14.70 -12.85 9.21
N THR A 226 15.83 -13.49 8.94
CA THR A 226 16.27 -14.63 9.73
C THR A 226 16.69 -14.17 11.14
N ARG A 227 16.53 -15.04 12.13
CA ARG A 227 16.80 -14.72 13.54
C ARG A 227 18.23 -14.20 13.78
N ASP A 228 19.21 -14.69 13.04
CA ASP A 228 20.61 -14.27 13.14
C ASP A 228 20.87 -12.85 12.61
N CYS A 229 19.95 -12.30 11.82
CA CYS A 229 20.02 -10.95 11.28
C CYS A 229 19.05 -9.96 11.95
N LEU A 230 18.01 -10.44 12.65
CA LEU A 230 16.93 -9.60 13.18
C LEU A 230 17.41 -8.37 13.99
N PHE A 231 18.36 -8.57 14.91
CA PHE A 231 18.92 -7.50 15.75
C PHE A 231 20.28 -6.98 15.26
N ARG A 232 20.71 -7.35 14.05
CA ARG A 232 21.96 -6.85 13.46
C ARG A 232 21.67 -5.61 12.64
N THR A 233 22.04 -4.45 13.17
CA THR A 233 21.99 -3.19 12.42
C THR A 233 23.04 -3.22 11.32
N ARG A 234 22.67 -3.61 10.10
CA ARG A 234 23.57 -3.54 8.95
C ARG A 234 23.51 -2.16 8.30
N TYR A 235 24.06 -1.16 8.98
CA TYR A 235 24.38 0.14 8.36
C TYR A 235 25.30 -0.01 7.12
N SER A 236 25.95 -1.16 6.95
CA SER A 236 26.91 -1.44 5.87
C SER A 236 26.33 -2.05 4.59
N MET A 237 25.04 -2.44 4.53
CA MET A 237 24.38 -2.75 3.24
C MET A 237 23.86 -1.48 2.56
N ALA A 238 24.01 -0.33 3.23
CA ALA A 238 23.35 0.92 2.92
C ALA A 238 24.36 2.09 2.75
N ARG A 239 25.59 1.83 2.33
CA ARG A 239 26.44 2.86 1.72
C ARG A 239 26.98 2.30 0.41
N PRO A 240 26.97 3.07 -0.69
CA PRO A 240 27.78 2.69 -1.83
C PRO A 240 29.24 2.58 -1.36
N CYS A 241 29.90 1.49 -1.73
CA CYS A 241 31.37 1.52 -1.78
C CYS A 241 31.83 2.52 -2.85
#